data_AF-A0A4P7JJF9-F1
#
_entry.id   AF-A0A4P7JJF9-F1
#
_cell.length_a   1.000
_cell.length_b   1.000
_cell.length_c   1.000
_cell.angle_alpha   90.00
_cell.angle_beta   90.00
_cell.angle_gamma   90.00
#
_symmetry.space_group_name_H-M   'P 1'
#
loop_
_entity.id
_entity.type
_entity.pdbx_description
1 polymer ?
#
loop_
_entity_poly.entity_id
_entity_poly.type
_entity_poly.pdbx_seq_one_letter_code
_entity_poly.pdbx_strand_id
1 'polypeptide(L)'
;MKNKTLKIFWGIAIALTVNGAVNAQGSQNKFLSKLMSKSVEKEISVERTVSSLLKRYPDLHESIIDLAFTQYPSDYRQVIRGSLNANPNYADEVISLAMQHEVAQCNDIIKAAIKAEPGYADDIVLAASRIHPDDRDHIYITALQTKPVMAPTIVTTTVEEYPDDFDQLLSIAFTELPDMLDTLLQSVFANFSDSGEEIVEVALKSVDKQHVNTIIDQAVKAGVNKDKAIDIAVKAGYEKDNLVQHAP
;
A
#
# COMPACT_ATOMS: atom_id res chain seq x y z
N MET A 1 -72.46 36.11 -8.44
CA MET A 1 -71.91 35.74 -9.77
C MET A 1 -70.51 35.20 -9.58
N LYS A 2 -70.24 34.02 -10.16
CA LYS A 2 -68.98 33.26 -10.08
C LYS A 2 -67.81 34.07 -10.66
N ASN A 3 -66.64 34.00 -10.04
CA ASN A 3 -65.41 33.80 -10.81
C ASN A 3 -64.33 33.09 -9.98
N LYS A 4 -63.94 31.93 -10.50
CA LYS A 4 -62.77 31.15 -10.08
C LYS A 4 -61.52 31.85 -10.62
N THR A 5 -60.48 32.00 -9.81
CA THR A 5 -59.12 32.18 -10.31
C THR A 5 -58.16 31.23 -9.60
N LEU A 6 -57.36 30.62 -10.45
CA LEU A 6 -56.55 29.42 -10.32
C LEU A 6 -55.16 29.78 -9.73
N LYS A 7 -54.64 28.91 -8.85
CA LYS A 7 -53.25 28.96 -8.32
C LYS A 7 -52.24 28.71 -9.45
N ILE A 8 -51.11 29.42 -9.47
CA ILE A 8 -49.85 28.90 -10.02
C ILE A 8 -48.67 29.37 -9.16
N PHE A 9 -48.08 28.44 -8.42
CA PHE A 9 -46.78 28.55 -7.78
C PHE A 9 -45.69 28.49 -8.87
N TRP A 10 -44.81 29.48 -8.94
CA TRP A 10 -43.56 29.38 -9.69
C TRP A 10 -42.51 28.71 -8.81
N GLY A 11 -42.36 27.40 -8.96
CA GLY A 11 -41.14 26.69 -8.56
C GLY A 11 -40.30 26.46 -9.81
N ILE A 12 -39.26 27.27 -10.01
CA ILE A 12 -38.23 26.95 -11.00
C ILE A 12 -37.36 25.86 -10.39
N ALA A 13 -37.62 24.61 -10.77
CA ALA A 13 -36.64 23.55 -10.64
C ALA A 13 -35.60 23.73 -11.74
N ILE A 14 -34.38 24.12 -11.38
CA ILE A 14 -33.24 24.08 -12.30
C ILE A 14 -32.91 22.60 -12.51
N ALA A 15 -33.40 22.04 -13.61
CA ALA A 15 -32.89 20.79 -14.14
C ALA A 15 -31.54 21.07 -14.81
N LEU A 16 -30.44 20.93 -14.08
CA LEU A 16 -29.11 20.82 -14.68
C LEU A 16 -29.07 19.50 -15.46
N THR A 17 -29.25 19.60 -16.77
CA THR A 17 -29.27 18.45 -17.67
C THR A 17 -27.89 17.82 -17.76
N VAL A 18 -27.83 16.50 -17.61
CA VAL A 18 -26.65 15.62 -17.77
C VAL A 18 -25.79 15.96 -19.00
N ASN A 19 -26.42 16.43 -20.10
CA ASN A 19 -25.73 16.81 -21.34
C ASN A 19 -24.75 18.00 -21.18
N GLY A 20 -24.98 18.92 -20.25
CA GLY A 20 -24.07 20.06 -20.02
C GLY A 20 -22.77 19.63 -19.33
N ALA A 21 -22.88 18.73 -18.35
CA ALA A 21 -21.74 18.19 -17.62
C ALA A 21 -20.86 17.27 -18.50
N VAL A 22 -21.47 16.42 -19.34
CA VAL A 22 -20.74 15.53 -20.26
C VAL A 22 -19.95 16.33 -21.30
N ASN A 23 -20.52 17.41 -21.84
CA ASN A 23 -19.81 18.27 -22.80
C ASN A 23 -18.66 19.06 -22.14
N ALA A 24 -18.84 19.49 -20.88
CA ALA A 24 -17.78 20.15 -20.12
C ALA A 24 -16.60 19.20 -19.84
N GLN A 25 -16.87 17.97 -19.43
CA GLN A 25 -15.85 16.94 -19.20
C GLN A 25 -15.09 16.58 -20.48
N GLY A 26 -15.80 16.40 -21.60
CA GLY A 26 -15.18 16.14 -22.90
C GLY A 26 -14.27 17.26 -23.38
N SER A 27 -14.66 18.53 -23.15
CA SER A 27 -13.82 19.68 -23.49
C SER A 27 -12.58 19.79 -22.58
N GLN A 28 -12.71 19.48 -21.29
CA GLN A 28 -11.62 19.47 -20.33
C GLN A 28 -10.57 18.41 -20.68
N ASN A 29 -10.99 17.16 -20.92
CA ASN A 29 -10.08 16.07 -21.26
C ASN A 29 -9.32 16.36 -22.57
N LYS A 30 -10.00 16.96 -23.56
CA LYS A 30 -9.34 17.39 -24.81
C LYS A 30 -8.29 18.48 -24.57
N PHE A 31 -8.56 19.41 -23.67
CA PHE A 31 -7.58 20.44 -23.28
C PHE A 31 -6.37 19.84 -22.56
N LEU A 32 -6.59 19.00 -21.54
CA LEU A 32 -5.53 18.33 -20.79
C LEU A 32 -4.68 17.43 -21.69
N SER A 33 -5.32 16.66 -22.58
CA SER A 33 -4.66 15.83 -23.59
C SER A 33 -3.72 16.65 -24.47
N LYS A 34 -4.20 17.79 -24.97
CA LYS A 34 -3.37 18.68 -25.79
C LYS A 34 -2.20 19.28 -25.02
N LEU A 35 -2.39 19.65 -23.75
CA LEU A 35 -1.31 20.15 -22.91
C LEU A 35 -0.25 19.08 -22.63
N MET A 36 -0.68 17.86 -22.32
CA MET A 36 0.19 16.74 -22.01
C MET A 36 1.03 16.36 -23.24
N SER A 37 0.38 16.11 -24.38
CA SER A 37 1.07 15.75 -25.63
C SER A 37 2.05 16.83 -26.07
N LYS A 38 1.66 18.12 -26.01
CA LYS A 38 2.55 19.23 -26.37
C LYS A 38 3.77 19.35 -25.43
N SER A 39 3.64 18.96 -24.17
CA SER A 39 4.75 19.01 -23.22
C SER A 39 5.75 17.88 -23.50
N VAL A 40 5.25 16.67 -23.76
CA VAL A 40 6.07 15.51 -24.11
C VAL A 40 6.77 15.67 -25.47
N GLU A 41 6.09 16.24 -26.46
CA GLU A 41 6.68 16.57 -27.78
C GLU A 41 7.85 17.56 -27.69
N LYS A 42 7.92 18.35 -26.62
CA LYS A 42 9.05 19.26 -26.33
C LYS A 42 10.16 18.58 -25.53
N GLU A 43 10.26 17.26 -25.61
CA GLU A 43 11.26 16.42 -24.93
C GLU A 43 11.20 16.49 -23.39
N ILE A 44 10.07 16.90 -22.82
CA ILE A 44 9.84 16.76 -21.37
C ILE A 44 9.39 15.33 -21.10
N SER A 45 10.01 14.66 -20.12
CA SER A 45 9.60 13.30 -19.76
C SER A 45 8.13 13.23 -19.31
N VAL A 46 7.50 12.07 -19.50
CA VAL A 46 6.12 11.81 -19.06
C VAL A 46 5.99 12.12 -17.57
N GLU A 47 6.97 11.69 -16.76
CA GLU A 47 7.02 11.94 -15.32
C GLU A 47 6.93 13.44 -14.98
N ARG A 48 7.77 14.27 -15.59
CA ARG A 48 7.80 15.72 -15.31
C ARG A 48 6.53 16.40 -15.79
N THR A 49 5.98 15.94 -16.91
CA THR A 49 4.72 16.45 -17.45
C THR A 49 3.57 16.17 -16.50
N VAL A 50 3.39 14.90 -16.09
CA VAL A 50 2.36 14.48 -15.14
C VAL A 50 2.49 15.24 -13.82
N SER A 51 3.70 15.28 -13.24
CA SER A 51 3.93 15.97 -11.97
C SER A 51 3.60 17.46 -12.05
N SER A 52 3.99 18.13 -13.15
CA SER A 52 3.72 19.56 -13.34
C SER A 52 2.24 19.88 -13.55
N LEU A 53 1.51 19.00 -14.24
CA LEU A 53 0.06 19.15 -14.43
C LEU A 53 -0.68 18.97 -13.11
N LEU A 54 -0.34 17.93 -12.34
CA LEU A 54 -0.95 17.66 -11.03
C LEU A 54 -0.69 18.78 -10.02
N LYS A 55 0.53 19.34 -9.98
CA LYS A 55 0.84 20.50 -9.13
C LYS A 55 0.09 21.76 -9.53
N ARG A 56 -0.24 21.91 -10.82
CA ARG A 56 -0.92 23.10 -11.36
C ARG A 56 -2.44 23.01 -11.26
N TYR A 57 -2.98 21.80 -11.42
CA TYR A 57 -4.41 21.52 -11.43
C TYR A 57 -4.73 20.37 -10.46
N PRO A 58 -4.51 20.55 -9.14
CA PRO A 58 -4.71 19.48 -8.16
C PRO A 58 -6.16 18.98 -8.12
N ASP A 59 -7.14 19.85 -8.38
CA ASP A 59 -8.56 19.48 -8.43
C ASP A 59 -8.91 18.54 -9.60
N LEU A 60 -8.00 18.38 -10.57
CA LEU A 60 -8.17 17.54 -11.74
C LEU A 60 -7.30 16.28 -11.70
N HIS A 61 -6.81 15.87 -10.51
CA HIS A 61 -5.82 14.81 -10.37
C HIS A 61 -6.25 13.50 -11.01
N GLU A 62 -7.45 12.99 -10.70
CA GLU A 62 -8.02 11.76 -11.30
C GLU A 62 -8.00 11.84 -12.84
N SER A 63 -8.55 12.93 -13.40
CA SER A 63 -8.59 13.12 -14.86
C SER A 63 -7.20 13.22 -15.51
N ILE A 64 -6.21 13.74 -14.80
CA ILE A 64 -4.83 13.84 -15.30
C ILE A 64 -4.15 12.47 -15.26
N ILE A 65 -4.31 11.71 -14.18
CA ILE A 65 -3.71 10.38 -14.01
C ILE A 65 -4.33 9.39 -15.00
N ASP A 66 -5.66 9.36 -15.10
CA ASP A 66 -6.42 8.52 -16.04
C ASP A 66 -5.99 8.77 -17.49
N LEU A 67 -5.93 10.05 -17.87
CA LEU A 67 -5.46 10.44 -19.19
C LEU A 67 -4.00 10.06 -19.44
N ALA A 68 -3.13 10.18 -18.42
CA ALA A 68 -1.72 9.82 -18.55
C ALA A 68 -1.54 8.31 -18.79
N PHE A 69 -2.25 7.46 -18.06
CA PHE A 69 -2.25 6.01 -18.33
C PHE A 69 -2.86 5.67 -19.68
N THR A 70 -3.92 6.37 -20.09
CA THR A 70 -4.51 6.21 -21.43
C THR A 70 -3.53 6.54 -22.56
N GLN A 71 -2.81 7.67 -22.44
CA GLN A 71 -1.93 8.16 -23.51
C GLN A 71 -0.54 7.50 -23.50
N TYR A 72 -0.07 7.09 -22.32
CA TYR A 72 1.30 6.60 -22.12
C TYR A 72 1.35 5.29 -21.31
N PRO A 73 0.59 4.24 -21.69
CA PRO A 73 0.51 3.00 -20.91
C PRO A 73 1.87 2.29 -20.82
N SER A 74 2.69 2.33 -21.88
CA SER A 74 4.05 1.76 -21.87
C SER A 74 5.03 2.52 -20.96
N ASP A 75 4.71 3.75 -20.59
CA ASP A 75 5.47 4.59 -19.67
C ASP A 75 4.85 4.64 -18.26
N TYR A 76 4.03 3.66 -17.88
CA TYR A 76 3.31 3.63 -16.60
C TYR A 76 4.18 3.94 -15.38
N ARG A 77 5.45 3.48 -15.36
CA ARG A 77 6.39 3.78 -14.26
C ARG A 77 6.68 5.28 -14.13
N GLN A 78 6.73 6.00 -15.25
CA GLN A 78 6.88 7.46 -15.27
C GLN A 78 5.58 8.15 -14.82
N VAL A 79 4.41 7.62 -15.21
CA VAL A 79 3.11 8.14 -14.76
C VAL A 79 2.97 7.99 -13.24
N ILE A 80 3.23 6.80 -12.70
CA ILE A 80 3.23 6.52 -11.25
C ILE A 80 4.20 7.46 -10.53
N ARG A 81 5.46 7.53 -10.97
CA ARG A 81 6.47 8.39 -10.34
C ARG A 81 6.08 9.86 -10.40
N GLY A 82 5.58 10.33 -11.55
CA GLY A 82 5.16 11.72 -11.72
C GLY A 82 4.00 12.08 -10.80
N SER A 83 3.09 11.13 -10.59
CA SER A 83 1.91 11.30 -9.74
C SER A 83 2.26 11.33 -8.27
N LEU A 84 3.01 10.35 -7.77
CA LEU A 84 3.40 10.29 -6.35
C LEU A 84 4.38 11.41 -5.98
N ASN A 85 5.29 11.80 -6.88
CA ASN A 85 6.14 12.98 -6.70
C ASN A 85 5.36 14.31 -6.68
N ALA A 86 4.14 14.32 -7.23
CA ALA A 86 3.27 15.49 -7.14
C ALA A 86 2.59 15.56 -5.78
N ASN A 87 2.03 14.44 -5.33
CA ASN A 87 1.45 14.28 -4.01
C ASN A 87 1.37 12.77 -3.67
N PRO A 88 2.04 12.29 -2.61
CA PRO A 88 1.95 10.91 -2.18
C PRO A 88 0.52 10.43 -1.86
N ASN A 89 -0.37 11.34 -1.44
CA ASN A 89 -1.77 11.03 -1.14
C ASN A 89 -2.58 10.55 -2.36
N TYR A 90 -2.01 10.63 -3.57
CA TYR A 90 -2.60 10.04 -4.76
C TYR A 90 -2.34 8.54 -4.90
N ALA A 91 -1.74 7.86 -3.91
CA ALA A 91 -1.42 6.43 -3.96
C ALA A 91 -2.63 5.58 -4.37
N ASP A 92 -3.74 5.65 -3.64
CA ASP A 92 -4.96 4.87 -3.92
C ASP A 92 -5.44 5.06 -5.36
N GLU A 93 -5.53 6.32 -5.80
CA GLU A 93 -5.95 6.73 -7.15
C GLU A 93 -5.01 6.17 -8.22
N VAL A 94 -3.70 6.35 -8.04
CA VAL A 94 -2.66 5.94 -8.99
C VAL A 94 -2.64 4.43 -9.14
N ILE A 95 -2.73 3.69 -8.04
CA ILE A 95 -2.74 2.22 -8.04
C ILE A 95 -4.02 1.71 -8.71
N SER A 96 -5.19 2.24 -8.33
CA SER A 96 -6.49 1.87 -8.90
C SER A 96 -6.53 2.09 -10.40
N LEU A 97 -6.14 3.29 -10.86
CA LEU A 97 -6.15 3.62 -12.29
C LEU A 97 -5.11 2.81 -13.06
N ALA A 98 -3.91 2.57 -12.51
CA ALA A 98 -2.91 1.72 -13.17
C ALA A 98 -3.45 0.29 -13.41
N MET A 99 -4.13 -0.28 -12.40
CA MET A 99 -4.75 -1.61 -12.49
C MET A 99 -5.92 -1.62 -13.47
N GLN A 100 -6.80 -0.62 -13.42
CA GLN A 100 -7.95 -0.49 -14.34
C GLN A 100 -7.52 -0.38 -15.80
N HIS A 101 -6.41 0.32 -16.07
CA HIS A 101 -5.84 0.45 -17.42
C HIS A 101 -4.98 -0.75 -17.83
N GLU A 102 -4.84 -1.77 -16.96
CA GLU A 102 -4.06 -2.99 -17.20
C GLU A 102 -2.63 -2.70 -17.70
N VAL A 103 -2.02 -1.62 -17.21
CA VAL A 103 -0.74 -1.12 -17.74
C VAL A 103 0.45 -2.03 -17.43
N ALA A 104 0.32 -2.86 -16.38
CA ALA A 104 1.26 -3.87 -15.95
C ALA A 104 0.59 -4.86 -14.97
N GLN A 105 1.32 -5.89 -14.55
CA GLN A 105 0.89 -6.78 -13.47
C GLN A 105 0.89 -6.04 -12.13
N CYS A 106 0.04 -6.47 -11.18
CA CYS A 106 -0.11 -5.84 -9.86
C CYS A 106 1.24 -5.62 -9.16
N ASN A 107 2.06 -6.67 -9.05
CA ASN A 107 3.40 -6.61 -8.45
C ASN A 107 4.33 -5.56 -9.10
N ASP A 108 4.29 -5.41 -10.43
CA ASP A 108 5.08 -4.41 -11.14
C ASP A 108 4.59 -2.97 -10.88
N ILE A 109 3.28 -2.79 -10.68
CA ILE A 109 2.68 -1.51 -10.29
C ILE A 109 3.10 -1.17 -8.86
N ILE A 110 2.95 -2.10 -7.91
CA ILE A 110 3.32 -1.89 -6.49
C ILE A 110 4.81 -1.59 -6.36
N LYS A 111 5.66 -2.37 -7.04
CA LYS A 111 7.11 -2.13 -7.07
C LYS A 111 7.46 -0.76 -7.65
N ALA A 112 6.75 -0.30 -8.67
CA ALA A 112 6.96 1.03 -9.24
C ALA A 112 6.55 2.14 -8.26
N ALA A 113 5.43 1.97 -7.57
CA ALA A 113 4.91 2.92 -6.60
C ALA A 113 5.82 3.04 -5.36
N ILE A 114 6.19 1.93 -4.73
CA ILE A 114 7.09 1.92 -3.56
C ILE A 114 8.47 2.47 -3.91
N LYS A 115 8.97 2.24 -5.13
CA LYS A 115 10.23 2.86 -5.58
C LYS A 115 10.11 4.36 -5.79
N ALA A 116 8.94 4.84 -6.21
CA ALA A 116 8.69 6.25 -6.43
C ALA A 116 8.56 6.99 -5.09
N GLU A 117 7.80 6.44 -4.14
CA GLU A 117 7.59 7.04 -2.83
C GLU A 117 7.73 5.99 -1.71
N PRO A 118 8.97 5.67 -1.28
CA PRO A 118 9.21 4.66 -0.25
C PRO A 118 8.63 5.02 1.12
N GLY A 119 8.44 6.31 1.41
CA GLY A 119 7.92 6.77 2.70
C GLY A 119 6.45 6.43 2.94
N TYR A 120 5.74 6.03 1.89
CA TYR A 120 4.32 5.64 1.89
C TYR A 120 4.14 4.16 1.51
N ALA A 121 5.16 3.33 1.74
CA ALA A 121 5.14 1.93 1.30
C ALA A 121 4.04 1.11 1.97
N ASP A 122 3.74 1.39 3.23
CA ASP A 122 2.63 0.83 3.99
C ASP A 122 1.27 1.26 3.42
N ASP A 123 1.04 2.56 3.21
CA ASP A 123 -0.19 3.06 2.58
C ASP A 123 -0.42 2.45 1.20
N ILE A 124 0.63 2.34 0.38
CA ILE A 124 0.57 1.70 -0.95
C ILE A 124 0.18 0.21 -0.83
N VAL A 125 0.73 -0.52 0.15
CA VAL A 125 0.38 -1.92 0.42
C VAL A 125 -1.08 -2.04 0.84
N LEU A 126 -1.55 -1.18 1.75
CA LEU A 126 -2.94 -1.20 2.21
C LEU A 126 -3.90 -0.89 1.07
N ALA A 127 -3.62 0.16 0.28
CA ALA A 127 -4.41 0.55 -0.87
C ALA A 127 -4.56 -0.61 -1.86
N ALA A 128 -3.43 -1.21 -2.25
CA ALA A 128 -3.40 -2.34 -3.17
C ALA A 128 -4.15 -3.56 -2.62
N SER A 129 -3.97 -3.86 -1.32
CA SER A 129 -4.61 -5.00 -0.66
C SER A 129 -6.12 -4.84 -0.51
N ARG A 130 -6.63 -3.60 -0.45
CA ARG A 130 -8.08 -3.32 -0.47
C ARG A 130 -8.67 -3.51 -1.87
N ILE A 131 -7.94 -3.13 -2.91
CA ILE A 131 -8.38 -3.25 -4.31
C ILE A 131 -8.30 -4.72 -4.77
N HIS A 132 -7.24 -5.42 -4.39
CA HIS A 132 -6.96 -6.81 -4.75
C HIS A 132 -6.72 -7.68 -3.50
N PRO A 133 -7.77 -7.99 -2.72
CA PRO A 133 -7.63 -8.76 -1.48
C PRO A 133 -7.08 -10.18 -1.73
N ASP A 134 -7.41 -10.79 -2.86
CA ASP A 134 -6.92 -12.13 -3.23
C ASP A 134 -5.40 -12.17 -3.53
N ASP A 135 -4.79 -11.01 -3.82
CA ASP A 135 -3.36 -10.86 -4.12
C ASP A 135 -2.55 -10.29 -2.94
N ARG A 136 -3.16 -10.13 -1.76
CA ARG A 136 -2.55 -9.47 -0.58
C ARG A 136 -1.17 -9.99 -0.24
N ASP A 137 -1.00 -11.31 -0.18
CA ASP A 137 0.30 -11.94 0.10
C ASP A 137 1.37 -11.54 -0.92
N HIS A 138 1.03 -11.55 -2.20
CA HIS A 138 1.96 -11.19 -3.27
C HIS A 138 2.31 -9.70 -3.24
N ILE A 139 1.34 -8.84 -2.93
CA ILE A 139 1.54 -7.40 -2.72
C ILE A 139 2.51 -7.17 -1.57
N TYR A 140 2.24 -7.82 -0.44
CA TYR A 140 3.03 -7.71 0.78
C TYR A 140 4.46 -8.21 0.58
N ILE A 141 4.65 -9.41 0.01
CA ILE A 141 5.97 -9.95 -0.37
C ILE A 141 6.70 -8.97 -1.29
N THR A 142 6.02 -8.46 -2.33
CA THR A 142 6.60 -7.50 -3.28
C THR A 142 7.10 -6.25 -2.56
N ALA A 143 6.35 -5.75 -1.57
CA ALA A 143 6.71 -4.57 -0.82
C ALA A 143 7.94 -4.79 0.06
N LEU A 144 7.94 -5.88 0.83
CA LEU A 144 9.06 -6.29 1.68
C LEU A 144 10.36 -6.44 0.89
N GLN A 145 10.30 -7.09 -0.28
CA GLN A 145 11.46 -7.26 -1.17
C GLN A 145 11.88 -5.96 -1.87
N THR A 146 10.93 -5.08 -2.18
CA THR A 146 11.23 -3.82 -2.91
C THR A 146 11.94 -2.82 -2.02
N LYS A 147 11.54 -2.73 -0.74
CA LYS A 147 12.14 -1.79 0.21
C LYS A 147 12.24 -2.40 1.61
N PRO A 148 13.20 -3.32 1.84
CA PRO A 148 13.35 -4.01 3.13
C PRO A 148 13.48 -3.08 4.33
N VAL A 149 14.13 -1.93 4.17
CA VAL A 149 14.26 -0.92 5.26
C VAL A 149 12.92 -0.40 5.79
N MET A 150 11.84 -0.47 4.99
CA MET A 150 10.48 -0.08 5.40
C MET A 150 9.69 -1.26 6.00
N ALA A 151 10.27 -2.47 6.01
CA ALA A 151 9.57 -3.67 6.46
C ALA A 151 8.97 -3.57 7.86
N PRO A 152 9.62 -2.99 8.89
CA PRO A 152 9.00 -2.87 10.21
C PRO A 152 7.63 -2.18 10.16
N THR A 153 7.56 -1.02 9.49
CA THR A 153 6.32 -0.25 9.34
C THR A 153 5.30 -0.96 8.45
N ILE A 154 5.74 -1.56 7.34
CA ILE A 154 4.85 -2.32 6.44
C ILE A 154 4.22 -3.49 7.20
N VAL A 155 5.02 -4.25 7.95
CA VAL A 155 4.58 -5.42 8.72
C VAL A 155 3.57 -5.01 9.78
N THR A 156 3.92 -4.05 10.65
CA THR A 156 3.04 -3.67 11.76
C THR A 156 1.72 -3.08 11.25
N THR A 157 1.78 -2.20 10.25
CA THR A 157 0.58 -1.55 9.70
C THR A 157 -0.33 -2.56 8.97
N THR A 158 0.25 -3.50 8.22
CA THR A 158 -0.55 -4.50 7.50
C THR A 158 -1.17 -5.50 8.46
N VAL A 159 -0.44 -5.95 9.48
CA VAL A 159 -0.96 -6.85 10.52
C VAL A 159 -2.05 -6.18 11.35
N GLU A 160 -1.91 -4.89 11.65
CA GLU A 160 -2.94 -4.11 12.36
C GLU A 160 -4.23 -3.96 11.54
N GLU A 161 -4.12 -3.72 10.23
CA GLU A 161 -5.28 -3.62 9.33
C GLU A 161 -5.96 -4.99 9.10
N TYR A 162 -5.18 -6.07 9.06
CA TYR A 162 -5.65 -7.43 8.76
C TYR A 162 -5.32 -8.41 9.91
N PRO A 163 -5.93 -8.26 11.09
CA PRO A 163 -5.62 -9.08 12.27
C PRO A 163 -5.99 -10.56 12.08
N ASP A 164 -6.96 -10.87 11.21
CA ASP A 164 -7.32 -12.26 10.89
C ASP A 164 -6.17 -13.00 10.16
N ASP A 165 -5.23 -12.28 9.55
CA ASP A 165 -4.07 -12.82 8.85
C ASP A 165 -2.77 -12.73 9.67
N PHE A 166 -2.85 -12.45 10.98
CA PHE A 166 -1.71 -12.18 11.87
C PHE A 166 -0.56 -13.19 11.70
N ASP A 167 -0.86 -14.47 11.89
CA ASP A 167 0.12 -15.56 11.78
C ASP A 167 0.75 -15.64 10.39
N GLN A 168 -0.07 -15.50 9.35
CA GLN A 168 0.36 -15.62 7.96
C GLN A 168 1.26 -14.46 7.55
N LEU A 169 0.88 -13.22 7.86
CA LEU A 169 1.64 -12.02 7.52
C LEU A 169 2.98 -11.95 8.29
N LEU A 170 2.99 -12.34 9.55
CA LEU A 170 4.24 -12.45 10.31
C LEU A 170 5.12 -13.58 9.76
N SER A 171 4.54 -14.72 9.43
CA SER A 171 5.29 -15.84 8.84
C SER A 171 5.96 -15.44 7.53
N ILE A 172 5.21 -14.81 6.62
CA ILE A 172 5.75 -14.28 5.37
C ILE A 172 6.89 -13.30 5.65
N ALA A 173 6.72 -12.35 6.57
CA ALA A 173 7.74 -11.35 6.86
C ALA A 173 9.05 -11.96 7.37
N PHE A 174 8.95 -12.92 8.30
CA PHE A 174 10.13 -13.59 8.86
C PHE A 174 10.82 -14.49 7.83
N THR A 175 10.06 -15.17 6.96
CA THR A 175 10.60 -16.02 5.90
C THR A 175 11.25 -15.20 4.78
N GLU A 176 10.66 -14.07 4.38
CA GLU A 176 11.17 -13.23 3.28
C GLU A 176 12.39 -12.38 3.70
N LEU A 177 12.50 -12.01 4.98
CA LEU A 177 13.54 -11.12 5.48
C LEU A 177 14.28 -11.69 6.71
N PRO A 178 14.91 -12.88 6.60
CA PRO A 178 15.62 -13.50 7.73
C PRO A 178 16.78 -12.64 8.24
N ASP A 179 17.44 -11.88 7.36
CA ASP A 179 18.51 -10.94 7.72
C ASP A 179 18.03 -9.77 8.58
N MET A 180 16.73 -9.46 8.57
CA MET A 180 16.10 -8.41 9.36
C MET A 180 15.32 -8.94 10.55
N LEU A 181 15.39 -10.25 10.85
CA LEU A 181 14.58 -10.91 11.87
C LEU A 181 14.61 -10.20 13.23
N ASP A 182 15.79 -9.77 13.68
CA ASP A 182 15.96 -9.07 14.95
C ASP A 182 15.17 -7.75 15.00
N THR A 183 15.25 -6.96 13.93
CA THR A 183 14.52 -5.68 13.80
C THR A 183 13.01 -5.90 13.67
N LEU A 184 12.60 -6.91 12.90
CA LEU A 184 11.19 -7.25 12.74
C LEU A 184 10.58 -7.72 14.07
N LEU A 185 11.25 -8.63 14.79
CA LEU A 185 10.79 -9.08 16.10
C LEU A 185 10.67 -7.92 17.09
N GLN A 186 11.67 -7.03 17.17
CA GLN A 186 11.60 -5.84 18.02
C GLN A 186 10.38 -4.99 17.68
N SER A 187 10.11 -4.75 16.40
CA SER A 187 8.97 -3.94 15.97
C SER A 187 7.64 -4.63 16.27
N VAL A 188 7.52 -5.93 15.98
CA VAL A 188 6.29 -6.68 16.18
C VAL A 188 5.98 -6.79 17.68
N PHE A 189 6.94 -7.14 18.52
CA PHE A 189 6.73 -7.18 19.98
C PHE A 189 6.36 -5.82 20.57
N ALA A 190 6.94 -4.73 20.05
CA ALA A 190 6.63 -3.38 20.53
C ALA A 190 5.21 -2.93 20.18
N ASN A 191 4.65 -3.40 19.06
CA ASN A 191 3.31 -3.01 18.60
C ASN A 191 2.21 -4.00 19.03
N PHE A 192 2.57 -5.26 19.31
CA PHE A 192 1.62 -6.33 19.67
C PHE A 192 2.02 -7.00 20.99
N SER A 193 2.15 -6.22 22.06
CA SER A 193 2.67 -6.70 23.35
C SER A 193 1.85 -7.84 23.97
N ASP A 194 0.54 -7.89 23.68
CA ASP A 194 -0.38 -8.92 24.20
C ASP A 194 -0.28 -10.26 23.45
N SER A 195 0.38 -10.28 22.28
CA SER A 195 0.57 -11.47 21.43
C SER A 195 1.96 -12.10 21.57
N GLY A 196 2.67 -11.83 22.67
CA GLY A 196 4.08 -12.24 22.83
C GLY A 196 4.36 -13.74 22.63
N GLU A 197 3.50 -14.62 23.16
CA GLU A 197 3.66 -16.08 22.99
C GLU A 197 3.37 -16.52 21.54
N GLU A 198 2.36 -15.92 20.89
CA GLU A 198 1.98 -16.19 19.50
C GLU A 198 3.08 -15.75 18.52
N ILE A 199 3.66 -14.56 18.72
CA ILE A 199 4.79 -14.07 17.92
C ILE A 199 5.98 -15.04 17.98
N VAL A 200 6.28 -15.57 19.17
CA VAL A 200 7.35 -16.59 19.34
C VAL A 200 7.02 -17.84 18.54
N GLU A 201 5.78 -18.33 18.64
CA GLU A 201 5.34 -19.53 17.92
C GLU A 201 5.44 -19.35 16.39
N VAL A 202 4.97 -18.23 15.85
CA VAL A 202 5.05 -17.92 14.42
C VAL A 202 6.51 -17.79 13.97
N ALA A 203 7.33 -17.05 14.71
CA ALA A 203 8.74 -16.87 14.37
C ALA A 203 9.48 -18.21 14.30
N LEU A 204 9.31 -19.08 15.30
CA LEU A 204 9.96 -20.40 15.35
C LEU A 204 9.56 -21.31 14.19
N LYS A 205 8.32 -21.21 13.70
CA LYS A 205 7.85 -21.97 12.54
C LYS A 205 8.37 -21.43 11.21
N SER A 206 8.75 -20.15 11.17
CA SER A 206 8.97 -19.42 9.91
C SER A 206 10.45 -19.31 9.51
N VAL A 207 11.38 -19.54 10.44
CA VAL A 207 12.83 -19.41 10.19
C VAL A 207 13.61 -20.66 10.60
N ASP A 208 14.82 -20.79 10.04
CA ASP A 208 15.72 -21.89 10.34
C ASP A 208 16.10 -21.98 11.83
N LYS A 209 16.44 -23.19 12.26
CA LYS A 209 16.72 -23.47 13.67
C LYS A 209 17.84 -22.64 14.29
N GLN A 210 18.75 -22.10 13.47
CA GLN A 210 19.85 -21.25 13.90
C GLN A 210 19.39 -19.93 14.57
N HIS A 211 18.16 -19.48 14.29
CA HIS A 211 17.63 -18.21 14.81
C HIS A 211 16.90 -18.35 16.15
N VAL A 212 16.80 -19.57 16.70
CA VAL A 212 16.01 -19.85 17.92
C VAL A 212 16.41 -18.99 19.11
N ASN A 213 17.72 -18.81 19.33
CA ASN A 213 18.21 -18.01 20.46
C ASN A 213 17.88 -16.52 20.26
N THR A 214 17.97 -16.01 19.03
CA THR A 214 17.54 -14.64 18.71
C THR A 214 16.06 -14.42 19.03
N ILE A 215 15.19 -15.38 18.67
CA ILE A 215 13.75 -15.28 18.94
C ILE A 215 13.49 -15.25 20.45
N ILE A 216 14.08 -16.18 21.20
CA ILE A 216 13.92 -16.26 22.66
C ILE A 216 14.45 -14.98 23.33
N ASP A 217 15.64 -14.51 22.94
CA ASP A 217 16.25 -13.31 23.50
C ASP A 217 15.39 -12.06 23.27
N GLN A 218 14.84 -11.90 22.06
CA GLN A 218 13.95 -10.78 21.76
C GLN A 218 12.61 -10.87 22.50
N ALA A 219 12.05 -12.08 22.61
CA ALA A 219 10.83 -12.30 23.40
C ALA A 219 11.04 -11.92 24.88
N VAL A 220 12.16 -12.36 25.49
CA VAL A 220 12.48 -12.04 26.88
C VAL A 220 12.72 -10.54 27.07
N LYS A 221 13.42 -9.88 26.14
CA LYS A 221 13.60 -8.42 26.17
C LYS A 221 12.28 -7.67 26.07
N ALA A 222 11.32 -8.21 25.31
CA ALA A 222 9.97 -7.67 25.18
C ALA A 222 9.06 -7.97 26.39
N GLY A 223 9.52 -8.75 27.38
CA GLY A 223 8.77 -9.07 28.60
C GLY A 223 8.03 -10.41 28.56
N VAL A 224 8.21 -11.22 27.51
CA VAL A 224 7.72 -12.61 27.49
C VAL A 224 8.48 -13.41 28.55
N ASN A 225 7.75 -14.23 29.32
CA ASN A 225 8.37 -15.08 30.32
C ASN A 225 9.35 -16.09 29.64
N LYS A 226 10.60 -16.13 30.12
CA LYS A 226 11.67 -16.96 29.55
C LYS A 226 11.31 -18.44 29.51
N ASP A 227 10.77 -18.99 30.60
CA ASP A 227 10.43 -20.41 30.67
C ASP A 227 9.32 -20.75 29.67
N LYS A 228 8.33 -19.87 29.50
CA LYS A 228 7.29 -20.03 28.48
C LYS A 228 7.86 -20.00 27.06
N ALA A 229 8.74 -19.05 26.75
CA ALA A 229 9.37 -18.97 25.43
C ALA A 229 10.20 -20.24 25.11
N ILE A 230 10.92 -20.77 26.10
CA ILE A 230 11.66 -22.04 25.99
C ILE A 230 10.69 -23.20 25.79
N ASP A 231 9.58 -23.26 26.54
CA ASP A 231 8.59 -24.32 26.42
C ASP A 231 7.93 -24.34 25.02
N ILE A 232 7.67 -23.17 24.43
CA ILE A 232 7.18 -23.06 23.04
C ILE A 232 8.24 -23.61 22.07
N ALA A 233 9.51 -23.22 22.23
CA ALA A 233 10.60 -23.75 21.42
C ALA A 233 10.75 -25.27 21.55
N VAL A 234 10.68 -25.84 22.76
CA VAL A 234 10.74 -27.29 22.96
C VAL A 234 9.56 -27.99 22.27
N LYS A 235 8.35 -27.45 22.37
CA LYS A 235 7.16 -27.97 21.66
C LYS A 235 7.32 -27.91 20.14
N ALA A 236 8.02 -26.91 19.62
CA ALA A 236 8.37 -26.77 18.21
C ALA A 236 9.51 -27.72 17.75
N GLY A 237 10.02 -28.60 18.63
CA GLY A 237 11.02 -29.61 18.28
C GLY A 237 12.47 -29.14 18.40
N TYR A 238 12.73 -28.16 19.26
CA TYR A 238 14.07 -27.69 19.59
C TYR A 238 14.58 -28.36 20.87
N GLU A 239 15.84 -28.78 20.86
CA GLU A 239 16.47 -29.43 22.02
C GLU A 239 16.79 -28.40 23.10
N LYS A 240 16.30 -28.64 24.32
CA LYS A 240 16.44 -27.73 25.46
C LYS A 240 17.89 -27.35 25.76
N ASP A 241 18.83 -28.28 25.62
CA ASP A 241 20.24 -28.07 25.92
C ASP A 241 20.91 -27.00 25.02
N ASN A 242 20.34 -26.76 23.83
CA ASN A 242 20.83 -25.76 22.87
C ASN A 242 20.21 -24.36 23.08
N LEU A 243 19.16 -24.26 23.90
CA LEU A 243 18.40 -23.02 24.17
C LEU A 243 18.86 -22.28 25.44
N VAL A 244 19.61 -22.97 26.31
CA VAL A 244 20.02 -22.46 27.62
C VAL A 244 21.38 -21.77 27.58
N GLN A 245 22.09 -21.80 26.43
CA GLN A 245 23.50 -21.36 26.36
C GLN A 245 23.74 -19.85 26.25
N HIS A 246 22.71 -19.01 26.11
CA HIS A 246 22.90 -17.56 25.94
C HIS A 246 22.03 -16.78 26.93
N ALA A 247 22.64 -16.42 28.08
CA ALA A 247 22.55 -15.14 28.78
C ALA A 247 22.65 -15.30 30.32
N PRO A 248 23.39 -14.40 30.98
CA PRO A 248 24.86 -14.31 31.06
C PRO A 248 25.54 -15.45 31.85
#